data_AF-A0A1G7DDH6-F1
#
_entry.id   AF-A0A1G7DDH6-F1
#
_cell.length_a   1.000
_cell.length_b   1.000
_cell.length_c   1.000
_cell.angle_alpha   90.00
_cell.angle_beta   90.00
_cell.angle_gamma   90.00
#
_symmetry.space_group_name_H-M   'P 1'
#
loop_
_entity.id
_entity.type
_entity.pdbx_description
1 polymer ?
#
loop_
_entity_poly.entity_id
_entity_poly.type
_entity_poly.pdbx_seq_one_letter_code
_entity_poly.pdbx_strand_id
1 'polypeptide(L)'
;FVWHDPQGSKPTDEVTIPEIEGYGTDEWTDWTWKTLLVEGSHCREIVDNVVDMAHFFYVHYAFPRYFKNVFEGRVATQYMNSTPRHDVSVGTSYDDPNSSLRSDASYFGPSYMIDWLFSDARGTTIETVLINCHYPVSDNSFVLQYGAMVKKPQDMSDEEAADLVKQFAEGVEIGFEQDIEIWKNKSPIDNPLLSEEDGPVYQLRRWYKQFYVDVEDVTEDMTARFEFEIDTDRAVKSWEEEVAENVANGVTPVQVDA
;
A
#
# COMPACT_ATOMS: atom_id res chain seq x y z
N PHE A 1 16.48 -5.80 -9.79
CA PHE A 1 15.79 -7.06 -9.42
C PHE A 1 16.74 -8.23 -9.50
N VAL A 2 16.56 -9.24 -8.66
CA VAL A 2 17.29 -10.52 -8.68
C VAL A 2 16.28 -11.65 -8.53
N TRP A 3 16.46 -12.74 -9.28
CA TRP A 3 15.64 -13.95 -9.15
C TRP A 3 16.21 -14.84 -8.04
N HIS A 4 15.34 -15.26 -7.11
CA HIS A 4 15.68 -16.19 -6.04
C HIS A 4 14.76 -17.40 -6.12
N ASP A 5 15.33 -18.58 -6.31
CA ASP A 5 14.61 -19.84 -6.31
C ASP A 5 15.48 -20.95 -5.67
N PRO A 6 15.05 -21.52 -4.52
CA PRO A 6 15.72 -22.67 -3.91
C PRO A 6 15.83 -23.90 -4.80
N GLN A 7 14.92 -24.11 -5.76
CA GLN A 7 14.98 -25.21 -6.73
C GLN A 7 16.02 -24.97 -7.84
N GLY A 8 16.55 -23.74 -7.95
CA GLY A 8 17.60 -23.38 -8.90
C GLY A 8 17.12 -23.16 -10.34
N SER A 9 15.82 -22.94 -10.55
CA SER A 9 15.27 -22.59 -11.86
C SER A 9 15.66 -21.17 -12.29
N LYS A 10 15.37 -20.85 -13.55
CA LYS A 10 15.56 -19.52 -14.14
C LYS A 10 14.22 -18.80 -14.22
N PRO A 11 14.21 -17.45 -14.14
CA PRO A 11 12.99 -16.69 -14.38
C PRO A 11 12.46 -16.97 -15.78
N THR A 12 11.13 -16.99 -15.91
CA THR A 12 10.40 -17.12 -17.18
C THR A 12 9.79 -15.78 -17.56
N ASP A 13 9.55 -15.54 -18.86
CA ASP A 13 8.89 -14.31 -19.32
C ASP A 13 7.49 -14.10 -18.71
N GLU A 14 6.80 -15.18 -18.33
CA GLU A 14 5.49 -15.14 -17.65
C GLU A 14 5.57 -14.65 -16.19
N VAL A 15 6.75 -14.68 -15.58
CA VAL A 15 6.98 -14.24 -14.19
C VAL A 15 8.01 -13.13 -14.22
N THR A 16 7.52 -11.92 -14.50
CA THR A 16 8.33 -10.73 -14.67
C THR A 16 7.79 -9.59 -13.82
N ILE A 17 8.60 -8.53 -13.69
CA ILE A 17 8.15 -7.24 -13.18
C ILE A 17 7.69 -6.42 -14.38
N PRO A 18 6.48 -5.83 -14.35
CA PRO A 18 6.01 -5.00 -15.45
C PRO A 18 6.85 -3.73 -15.58
N GLU A 19 6.99 -3.24 -16.81
CA GLU A 19 7.52 -1.90 -17.03
C GLU A 19 6.53 -0.87 -16.49
N ILE A 20 7.04 0.14 -15.77
CA ILE A 20 6.24 1.24 -15.26
C ILE A 20 6.18 2.30 -16.35
N GLU A 21 5.01 2.47 -16.96
CA GLU A 21 4.79 3.48 -17.99
C GLU A 21 5.15 4.87 -17.46
N GLY A 22 5.87 5.65 -18.28
CA GLY A 22 6.31 7.00 -17.93
C GLY A 22 7.66 7.08 -17.21
N TYR A 23 8.17 5.99 -16.62
CA TYR A 23 9.49 6.01 -15.98
C TYR A 23 10.59 6.33 -17.00
N GLY A 24 11.47 7.29 -16.66
CA GLY A 24 12.55 7.76 -17.54
C GLY A 24 12.12 8.74 -18.64
N THR A 25 10.85 9.14 -18.68
CA THR A 25 10.36 10.21 -19.55
C THR A 25 10.41 11.57 -18.85
N ASP A 26 10.35 12.66 -19.60
CA ASP A 26 10.34 14.02 -19.01
C ASP A 26 9.00 14.37 -18.32
N GLU A 27 7.95 13.58 -18.56
CA GLU A 27 6.61 13.76 -17.99
C GLU A 27 6.51 13.34 -16.52
N TRP A 28 7.46 12.55 -16.03
CA TRP A 28 7.48 12.05 -14.66
C TRP A 28 8.74 12.52 -13.95
N THR A 29 8.68 12.59 -12.61
CA THR A 29 9.90 12.73 -11.81
C THR A 29 10.69 11.44 -11.78
N ASP A 30 11.97 11.54 -11.38
CA ASP A 30 12.70 10.35 -10.94
C ASP A 30 12.19 9.90 -9.56
N TRP A 31 12.65 8.74 -9.10
CA TRP A 31 12.26 8.17 -7.82
C TRP A 31 12.76 9.01 -6.64
N THR A 32 11.85 9.33 -5.73
CA THR A 32 12.21 9.41 -4.31
C THR A 32 12.35 7.99 -3.79
N TRP A 33 13.35 7.70 -2.93
CA TRP A 33 13.60 6.33 -2.48
C TRP A 33 14.12 6.29 -1.05
N LYS A 34 13.59 5.36 -0.27
CA LYS A 34 14.04 5.06 1.09
C LYS A 34 14.22 3.56 1.28
N THR A 35 15.12 3.25 2.20
CA THR A 35 15.51 1.87 2.55
C THR A 35 15.63 1.77 4.05
N LEU A 36 15.02 0.74 4.64
CA LEU A 36 15.08 0.48 6.07
C LEU A 36 15.22 -1.01 6.35
N LEU A 37 16.06 -1.36 7.32
CA LEU A 37 16.13 -2.71 7.87
C LEU A 37 15.06 -2.86 8.95
N VAL A 38 14.18 -3.85 8.79
CA VAL A 38 13.22 -4.29 9.82
C VAL A 38 13.75 -5.55 10.47
N GLU A 39 13.88 -5.54 11.79
CA GLU A 39 14.34 -6.67 12.61
C GLU A 39 13.21 -7.13 13.52
N GLY A 40 13.21 -8.41 13.89
CA GLY A 40 12.19 -8.97 14.79
C GLY A 40 10.88 -9.37 14.11
N SER A 41 10.86 -9.38 12.77
CA SER A 41 9.65 -9.64 11.99
C SER A 41 9.95 -10.38 10.68
N HIS A 42 9.02 -11.21 10.23
CA HIS A 42 9.07 -11.89 8.94
C HIS A 42 8.40 -11.02 7.86
N CYS A 43 8.90 -11.05 6.61
CA CYS A 43 8.39 -10.18 5.54
C CYS A 43 6.90 -10.38 5.18
N ARG A 44 6.33 -11.55 5.48
CA ARG A 44 4.88 -11.83 5.38
C ARG A 44 4.04 -10.77 6.09
N GLU A 45 4.53 -10.21 7.20
CA GLU A 45 3.78 -9.24 7.99
C GLU A 45 3.47 -7.94 7.20
N ILE A 46 4.26 -7.61 6.17
CA ILE A 46 3.94 -6.50 5.23
C ILE A 46 2.88 -6.94 4.24
N VAL A 47 2.97 -8.17 3.75
CA VAL A 47 2.04 -8.69 2.74
C VAL A 47 0.62 -8.75 3.29
N ASP A 48 0.45 -9.04 4.58
CA ASP A 48 -0.86 -9.03 5.25
C ASP A 48 -1.59 -7.67 5.13
N ASN A 49 -0.91 -6.52 4.97
CA ASN A 49 -1.55 -5.21 4.78
C ASN A 49 -2.38 -5.12 3.49
N VAL A 50 -2.15 -5.99 2.49
CA VAL A 50 -2.91 -6.01 1.23
C VAL A 50 -4.41 -6.17 1.47
N VAL A 51 -4.80 -6.86 2.53
CA VAL A 51 -6.21 -7.14 2.87
C VAL A 51 -6.70 -6.38 4.09
N ASP A 52 -5.87 -5.54 4.69
CA ASP A 52 -6.23 -4.81 5.89
C ASP A 52 -6.93 -3.51 5.49
N MET A 53 -8.25 -3.49 5.48
CA MET A 53 -9.00 -2.27 5.19
C MET A 53 -8.99 -1.29 6.37
N ALA A 54 -9.02 -1.79 7.60
CA ALA A 54 -9.18 -0.96 8.79
C ALA A 54 -7.94 -0.14 9.13
N HIS A 55 -6.72 -0.65 8.86
CA HIS A 55 -5.50 0.11 9.15
C HIS A 55 -5.42 1.43 8.38
N PHE A 56 -6.09 1.57 7.22
CA PHE A 56 -6.14 2.85 6.51
C PHE A 56 -6.74 3.98 7.37
N PHE A 57 -7.71 3.69 8.23
CA PHE A 57 -8.29 4.69 9.13
C PHE A 57 -7.39 5.01 10.33
N TYR A 58 -6.84 3.97 10.96
CA TYR A 58 -6.10 4.10 12.22
C TYR A 58 -4.63 4.48 12.04
N VAL A 59 -4.02 4.03 10.95
CA VAL A 59 -2.60 4.20 10.63
C VAL A 59 -2.46 5.34 9.63
N HIS A 60 -3.02 5.17 8.43
CA HIS A 60 -2.87 6.15 7.33
C HIS A 60 -3.82 7.35 7.39
N TYR A 61 -4.65 7.45 8.43
CA TYR A 61 -5.58 8.55 8.66
C TYR A 61 -6.53 8.88 7.49
N ALA A 62 -7.03 7.85 6.80
CA ALA A 62 -7.94 7.97 5.67
C ALA A 62 -9.22 7.15 5.87
N PHE A 63 -10.34 7.57 5.28
CA PHE A 63 -11.56 6.76 5.23
C PHE A 63 -11.56 5.86 3.99
N PRO A 64 -11.44 4.53 4.10
CA PRO A 64 -11.57 3.63 2.96
C PRO A 64 -13.05 3.52 2.54
N ARG A 65 -13.42 4.25 1.50
CA ARG A 65 -14.79 4.33 0.95
C ARG A 65 -15.13 3.18 -0.01
N TYR A 66 -14.12 2.47 -0.48
CA TYR A 66 -14.23 1.26 -1.28
C TYR A 66 -12.99 0.41 -1.02
N PHE A 67 -13.15 -0.91 -0.90
CA PHE A 67 -12.04 -1.82 -0.68
C PHE A 67 -12.32 -3.19 -1.30
N LYS A 68 -11.46 -3.62 -2.22
CA LYS A 68 -11.58 -4.89 -2.91
C LYS A 68 -10.22 -5.56 -3.11
N ASN A 69 -10.19 -6.86 -2.94
CA ASN A 69 -9.03 -7.68 -3.25
C ASN A 69 -9.29 -8.61 -4.43
N VAL A 70 -8.25 -8.83 -5.24
CA VAL A 70 -8.21 -9.84 -6.30
C VAL A 70 -6.88 -10.57 -6.24
N PHE A 71 -6.91 -11.90 -6.10
CA PHE A 71 -5.72 -12.75 -6.15
C PHE A 71 -5.84 -13.68 -7.35
N GLU A 72 -4.86 -13.67 -8.24
CA GLU A 72 -4.88 -14.52 -9.43
C GLU A 72 -3.46 -14.82 -9.90
N GLY A 73 -3.17 -16.10 -10.15
CA GLY A 73 -1.82 -16.57 -10.46
C GLY A 73 -0.82 -16.12 -9.40
N ARG A 74 0.16 -15.32 -9.81
CA ARG A 74 1.25 -14.80 -8.98
C ARG A 74 1.07 -13.32 -8.63
N VAL A 75 -0.14 -12.78 -8.79
CA VAL A 75 -0.46 -11.38 -8.50
C VAL A 75 -1.52 -11.30 -7.40
N ALA A 76 -1.30 -10.42 -6.43
CA ALA A 76 -2.29 -10.05 -5.42
C ALA A 76 -2.52 -8.55 -5.47
N THR A 77 -3.77 -8.15 -5.68
CA THR A 77 -4.18 -6.77 -5.89
C THR A 77 -5.15 -6.30 -4.81
N GLN A 78 -4.94 -5.07 -4.36
CA GLN A 78 -5.87 -4.26 -3.59
C GLN A 78 -6.34 -3.11 -4.48
N TYR A 79 -7.66 -2.91 -4.53
CA TYR A 79 -8.29 -1.73 -5.10
C TYR A 79 -8.96 -0.96 -3.97
N MET A 80 -8.65 0.32 -3.83
CA MET A 80 -9.20 1.15 -2.76
C MET A 80 -9.56 2.53 -3.29
N ASN A 81 -10.70 3.08 -2.82
CA ASN A 81 -10.94 4.52 -2.85
C ASN A 81 -10.98 5.05 -1.43
N SER A 82 -10.37 6.20 -1.18
CA SER A 82 -10.38 6.82 0.14
C SER A 82 -10.56 8.34 0.09
N THR A 83 -10.95 8.91 1.24
CA THR A 83 -11.03 10.35 1.47
C THR A 83 -10.27 10.71 2.75
N PRO A 84 -9.67 11.91 2.86
CA PRO A 84 -9.00 12.35 4.08
C PRO A 84 -9.92 12.38 5.29
N ARG A 85 -9.32 12.26 6.49
CA ARG A 85 -9.98 12.64 7.74
C ARG A 85 -9.92 14.15 7.94
N HIS A 86 -10.89 14.70 8.66
CA HIS A 86 -10.95 16.14 8.95
C HIS A 86 -10.37 16.54 10.31
N ASP A 87 -9.92 15.56 11.11
CA ASP A 87 -9.31 15.75 12.44
C ASP A 87 -7.77 15.58 12.43
N VAL A 88 -7.18 15.17 11.29
CA VAL A 88 -5.74 14.97 11.11
C VAL A 88 -5.33 15.47 9.71
N SER A 89 -4.14 16.06 9.56
CA SER A 89 -3.62 16.49 8.25
C SER A 89 -2.41 15.67 7.85
N VAL A 90 -2.49 15.00 6.70
CA VAL A 90 -1.41 14.23 6.07
C VAL A 90 -1.12 14.75 4.67
N GLY A 91 0.17 14.74 4.28
CA GLY A 91 0.64 15.29 3.00
C GLY A 91 0.06 14.59 1.76
N THR A 92 -0.45 13.37 1.90
CA THR A 92 -1.09 12.60 0.81
C THR A 92 -2.40 13.21 0.31
N SER A 93 -2.97 14.19 1.03
CA SER A 93 -4.19 14.90 0.65
C SER A 93 -3.97 16.17 -0.19
N TYR A 94 -2.70 16.54 -0.48
CA TYR A 94 -2.33 17.76 -1.22
C TYR A 94 -2.97 19.04 -0.65
N ASP A 95 -3.08 19.10 0.68
CA ASP A 95 -3.74 20.19 1.42
C ASP A 95 -5.16 20.49 0.92
N ASP A 96 -5.88 19.48 0.43
CA ASP A 96 -7.29 19.55 0.09
C ASP A 96 -8.09 18.58 0.97
N PRO A 97 -8.87 19.08 1.95
CA PRO A 97 -9.68 18.24 2.81
C PRO A 97 -10.83 17.54 2.07
N ASN A 98 -11.14 17.96 0.83
CA ASN A 98 -12.15 17.33 -0.01
C ASN A 98 -11.53 16.47 -1.12
N SER A 99 -10.23 16.18 -1.04
CA SER A 99 -9.59 15.29 -2.00
C SER A 99 -10.15 13.88 -1.93
N SER A 100 -9.98 13.14 -3.01
CA SER A 100 -10.22 11.69 -3.04
C SER A 100 -9.04 10.99 -3.67
N LEU A 101 -8.75 9.80 -3.18
CA LEU A 101 -7.67 8.95 -3.67
C LEU A 101 -8.26 7.65 -4.23
N ARG A 102 -7.84 7.26 -5.44
CA ARG A 102 -7.93 5.88 -5.93
C ARG A 102 -6.55 5.24 -5.87
N SER A 103 -6.47 4.03 -5.32
CA SER A 103 -5.27 3.19 -5.26
C SER A 103 -5.52 1.85 -5.92
N ASP A 104 -4.63 1.47 -6.84
CA ASP A 104 -4.61 0.17 -7.51
C ASP A 104 -3.26 -0.50 -7.22
N ALA A 105 -3.15 -1.15 -6.05
CA ALA A 105 -1.90 -1.70 -5.52
C ALA A 105 -1.76 -3.20 -5.80
N SER A 106 -0.75 -3.60 -6.58
CA SER A 106 -0.53 -5.01 -6.97
C SER A 106 0.86 -5.50 -6.60
N TYR A 107 0.94 -6.59 -5.82
CA TYR A 107 2.14 -7.41 -5.69
C TYR A 107 2.35 -8.25 -6.95
N PHE A 108 3.49 -8.06 -7.61
CA PHE A 108 3.97 -8.91 -8.70
C PHE A 108 4.96 -9.92 -8.15
N GLY A 109 4.46 -11.10 -7.76
CA GLY A 109 5.21 -12.09 -7.00
C GLY A 109 5.26 -11.75 -5.49
N PRO A 110 6.22 -12.33 -4.75
CA PRO A 110 6.15 -12.33 -3.28
C PRO A 110 6.62 -11.04 -2.61
N SER A 111 7.21 -10.08 -3.33
CA SER A 111 8.01 -9.05 -2.66
C SER A 111 8.09 -7.69 -3.34
N TYR A 112 7.39 -7.48 -4.46
CA TYR A 112 7.42 -6.21 -5.20
C TYR A 112 6.01 -5.74 -5.54
N MET A 113 5.54 -4.71 -4.85
CA MET A 113 4.26 -4.06 -5.10
C MET A 113 4.47 -2.76 -5.87
N ILE A 114 3.62 -2.56 -6.87
CA ILE A 114 3.43 -1.29 -7.57
C ILE A 114 2.02 -0.82 -7.26
N ASP A 115 1.90 0.41 -6.78
CA ASP A 115 0.64 1.05 -6.45
C ASP A 115 0.46 2.29 -7.32
N TRP A 116 -0.60 2.26 -8.12
CA TRP A 116 -1.01 3.38 -8.95
C TRP A 116 -2.04 4.22 -8.21
N LEU A 117 -1.66 5.46 -7.93
CA LEU A 117 -2.40 6.39 -7.11
C LEU A 117 -2.91 7.54 -7.96
N PHE A 118 -4.21 7.78 -7.91
CA PHE A 118 -4.89 8.86 -8.63
C PHE A 118 -5.60 9.73 -7.61
N SER A 119 -5.02 10.90 -7.33
CA SER A 119 -5.54 11.83 -6.33
C SER A 119 -6.25 12.99 -7.01
N ASP A 120 -7.56 13.10 -6.82
CA ASP A 120 -8.32 14.26 -7.25
C ASP A 120 -8.29 15.31 -6.15
N ALA A 121 -7.57 16.40 -6.37
CA ALA A 121 -7.42 17.51 -5.43
C ALA A 121 -7.50 18.85 -6.18
N ARG A 122 -8.25 19.81 -5.63
CA ARG A 122 -8.41 21.18 -6.16
C ARG A 122 -8.80 21.24 -7.65
N GLY A 123 -9.53 20.23 -8.13
CA GLY A 123 -10.00 20.14 -9.52
C GLY A 123 -9.00 19.55 -10.52
N THR A 124 -7.88 18.99 -10.04
CA THR A 124 -6.85 18.32 -10.86
C THR A 124 -6.63 16.90 -10.35
N THR A 125 -6.39 15.97 -11.28
CA THR A 125 -5.95 14.61 -10.94
C THR A 125 -4.42 14.58 -10.93
N ILE A 126 -3.85 14.15 -9.81
CA ILE A 126 -2.41 13.94 -9.64
C ILE A 126 -2.15 12.44 -9.69
N GLU A 127 -1.33 12.01 -10.65
CA GLU A 127 -0.94 10.61 -10.86
C GLU A 127 0.39 10.33 -10.17
N THR A 128 0.41 9.32 -9.31
CA THR A 128 1.62 8.87 -8.60
C THR A 128 1.77 7.36 -8.75
N VAL A 129 3.01 6.90 -8.92
CA VAL A 129 3.38 5.50 -8.75
C VAL A 129 4.17 5.37 -7.47
N LEU A 130 3.70 4.50 -6.58
CA LEU A 130 4.37 4.12 -5.35
C LEU A 130 4.91 2.69 -5.48
N ILE A 131 6.15 2.49 -5.09
CA ILE A 131 6.75 1.18 -4.90
C ILE A 131 6.77 0.85 -3.42
N ASN A 132 6.29 -0.34 -3.08
CA ASN A 132 6.51 -0.97 -1.78
C ASN A 132 7.15 -2.34 -2.05
N CYS A 133 8.41 -2.51 -1.69
CA CYS A 133 9.09 -3.78 -1.91
C CYS A 133 10.01 -4.16 -0.76
N HIS A 134 10.30 -5.44 -0.67
CA HIS A 134 11.15 -5.96 0.38
C HIS A 134 11.98 -7.14 -0.10
N TYR A 135 13.02 -7.46 0.66
CA TYR A 135 13.75 -8.71 0.52
C TYR A 135 14.18 -9.22 1.89
N PRO A 136 14.06 -10.54 2.14
CA PRO A 136 14.48 -11.11 3.42
C PRO A 136 16.00 -11.06 3.57
N VAL A 137 16.45 -10.72 4.78
CA VAL A 137 17.86 -10.84 5.20
C VAL A 137 18.03 -12.12 6.02
N SER A 138 17.04 -12.44 6.85
CA SER A 138 16.93 -13.69 7.60
C SER A 138 15.46 -14.13 7.69
N ASP A 139 15.18 -15.17 8.47
CA ASP A 139 13.80 -15.59 8.79
C ASP A 139 13.08 -14.62 9.74
N ASN A 140 13.81 -13.69 10.36
CA ASN A 140 13.30 -12.73 11.34
C ASN A 140 13.76 -11.28 11.06
N SER A 141 14.21 -11.00 9.83
CA SER A 141 14.52 -9.65 9.38
C SER A 141 14.46 -9.53 7.86
N PHE A 142 14.10 -8.35 7.39
CA PHE A 142 14.03 -8.02 5.97
C PHE A 142 14.37 -6.55 5.76
N VAL A 143 14.81 -6.21 4.56
CA VAL A 143 14.93 -4.81 4.15
C VAL A 143 13.63 -4.43 3.46
N LEU A 144 13.00 -3.36 3.93
CA LEU A 144 11.90 -2.66 3.28
C LEU A 144 12.48 -1.52 2.44
N GLN A 145 11.89 -1.33 1.26
CA GLN A 145 12.18 -0.21 0.40
C GLN A 145 10.89 0.33 -0.16
N TYR A 146 10.77 1.65 -0.20
CA TYR A 146 9.66 2.33 -0.81
C TYR A 146 10.13 3.58 -1.52
N GLY A 147 9.37 3.97 -2.54
CA GLY A 147 9.70 5.13 -3.34
C GLY A 147 8.56 5.56 -4.24
N ALA A 148 8.47 6.85 -4.52
CA ALA A 148 7.41 7.42 -5.34
C ALA A 148 7.96 8.22 -6.52
N MET A 149 7.26 8.17 -7.64
CA MET A 149 7.39 9.08 -8.77
C MET A 149 6.03 9.69 -9.09
N VAL A 150 5.99 10.96 -9.46
CA VAL A 150 4.75 11.70 -9.73
C VAL A 150 4.79 12.23 -11.14
N LYS A 151 3.65 12.23 -11.82
CA LYS A 151 3.49 12.84 -13.13
C LYS A 151 3.47 14.36 -12.98
N LYS A 152 4.32 15.05 -13.71
CA LYS A 152 4.41 16.52 -13.69
C LYS A 152 3.13 17.11 -14.28
N PRO A 153 2.39 17.96 -13.55
CA PRO A 153 1.22 18.64 -14.12
C PRO A 153 1.62 19.54 -15.30
N GLN A 154 0.87 19.51 -16.41
CA GLN A 154 1.23 20.20 -17.65
C GLN A 154 1.34 21.73 -17.53
N ASP A 155 0.63 22.33 -16.56
CA ASP A 155 0.55 23.78 -16.37
C ASP A 155 1.35 24.27 -15.14
N MET A 156 2.17 23.41 -14.51
CA MET A 156 3.05 23.79 -13.40
C MET A 156 4.49 24.00 -13.88
N SER A 157 5.20 24.94 -13.24
CA SER A 157 6.65 25.05 -13.42
C SER A 157 7.37 23.82 -12.81
N ASP A 158 8.60 23.55 -13.27
CA ASP A 158 9.41 22.45 -12.73
C ASP A 158 9.63 22.56 -11.21
N GLU A 159 9.70 23.78 -10.67
CA GLU A 159 9.88 24.04 -9.23
C GLU A 159 8.61 23.70 -8.44
N GLU A 160 7.43 24.15 -8.91
CA GLU A 160 6.14 23.82 -8.28
C GLU A 160 5.84 22.32 -8.35
N ALA A 161 6.18 21.68 -9.48
CA ALA A 161 6.04 20.24 -9.63
C ALA A 161 6.96 19.48 -8.66
N ALA A 162 8.19 19.93 -8.46
CA ALA A 162 9.13 19.32 -7.51
C ALA A 162 8.66 19.44 -6.06
N ASP A 163 8.10 20.58 -5.66
CA ASP A 163 7.54 20.78 -4.31
C ASP A 163 6.32 19.88 -4.07
N LEU A 164 5.44 19.73 -5.07
CA LEU A 164 4.29 18.83 -5.01
C LEU A 164 4.72 17.36 -4.82
N VAL A 165 5.75 16.94 -5.56
CA VAL A 165 6.33 15.59 -5.45
C VAL A 165 6.90 15.37 -4.06
N LYS A 166 7.64 16.34 -3.54
CA LYS A 166 8.26 16.27 -2.23
C LYS A 166 7.20 16.15 -1.13
N GLN A 167 6.16 16.99 -1.17
CA GLN A 167 5.06 16.93 -0.20
C GLN A 167 4.36 15.57 -0.20
N PHE A 168 4.09 15.02 -1.39
CA PHE A 168 3.48 13.71 -1.50
C PHE A 168 4.39 12.60 -0.96
N ALA A 169 5.67 12.62 -1.34
CA ALA A 169 6.65 11.63 -0.88
C ALA A 169 6.82 11.66 0.66
N GLU A 170 6.84 12.85 1.26
CA GLU A 170 6.86 13.02 2.73
C GLU A 170 5.57 12.48 3.38
N GLY A 171 4.41 12.72 2.76
CA GLY A 171 3.13 12.18 3.24
C GLY A 171 3.07 10.64 3.21
N VAL A 172 3.57 10.03 2.13
CA VAL A 172 3.66 8.56 2.00
C VAL A 172 4.66 7.98 2.99
N GLU A 173 5.80 8.66 3.19
CA GLU A 173 6.80 8.27 4.18
C GLU A 173 6.20 8.15 5.59
N ILE A 174 5.44 9.14 6.04
CA ILE A 174 4.77 9.12 7.35
C ILE A 174 3.91 7.85 7.48
N GLY A 175 3.14 7.51 6.43
CA GLY A 175 2.33 6.28 6.40
C GLY A 175 3.15 5.01 6.61
N PHE A 176 4.27 4.87 5.90
CA PHE A 176 5.17 3.71 6.05
C PHE A 176 5.88 3.68 7.40
N GLU A 177 6.28 4.81 7.95
CA GLU A 177 6.92 4.85 9.28
C GLU A 177 5.97 4.38 10.37
N GLN A 178 4.68 4.69 10.26
CA GLN A 178 3.67 4.17 11.18
C GLN A 178 3.48 2.66 11.04
N ASP A 179 3.45 2.12 9.81
CA ASP A 179 3.45 0.68 9.58
C ASP A 179 4.68 0.00 10.19
N ILE A 180 5.86 0.61 10.02
CA ILE A 180 7.11 0.12 10.60
C ILE A 180 7.02 0.04 12.13
N GLU A 181 6.47 1.07 12.79
CA GLU A 181 6.32 1.05 14.24
C GLU A 181 5.35 -0.06 14.70
N ILE A 182 4.31 -0.37 13.93
CA ILE A 182 3.44 -1.52 14.20
C ILE A 182 4.21 -2.83 14.01
N TRP A 183 4.94 -2.99 12.90
CA TRP A 183 5.66 -4.23 12.61
C TRP A 183 6.79 -4.52 13.61
N LYS A 184 7.46 -3.49 14.14
CA LYS A 184 8.47 -3.63 15.19
C LYS A 184 7.89 -4.07 16.54
N ASN A 185 6.61 -3.80 16.79
CA ASN A 185 5.98 -3.99 18.09
C ASN A 185 4.83 -5.01 18.09
N LYS A 186 4.57 -5.70 16.97
CA LYS A 186 3.59 -6.79 16.88
C LYS A 186 4.24 -8.16 17.02
N SER A 187 3.43 -9.17 17.34
CA SER A 187 3.82 -10.58 17.27
C SER A 187 3.24 -11.24 16.03
N PRO A 188 3.90 -12.27 15.46
CA PRO A 188 3.31 -13.07 14.40
C PRO A 188 2.08 -13.83 14.92
N ILE A 189 0.98 -13.80 14.16
CA ILE A 189 -0.26 -14.52 14.48
C ILE A 189 -0.63 -15.39 13.28
N ASP A 190 -0.50 -16.72 13.44
CA ASP A 190 -0.80 -17.67 12.36
C ASP A 190 -2.30 -17.99 12.26
N ASN A 191 -3.04 -17.85 13.36
CA ASN A 191 -4.48 -18.08 13.47
C ASN A 191 -5.22 -16.79 13.89
N PRO A 192 -5.24 -15.75 13.04
CA PRO A 192 -5.87 -14.48 13.38
C PRO A 192 -7.37 -14.66 13.65
N LEU A 193 -7.86 -13.97 14.67
CA LEU A 193 -9.29 -13.86 14.92
C LEU A 193 -9.83 -12.74 14.02
N LEU A 194 -10.68 -13.10 13.07
CA LEU A 194 -11.24 -12.18 12.08
C LEU A 194 -12.66 -11.75 12.46
N SER A 195 -12.97 -10.49 12.23
CA SER A 195 -14.30 -9.89 12.26
C SER A 195 -15.01 -10.05 10.92
N GLU A 196 -16.24 -9.52 10.82
CA GLU A 196 -17.00 -9.46 9.57
C GLU A 196 -16.40 -8.46 8.57
N GLU A 197 -15.62 -7.48 9.06
CA GLU A 197 -15.07 -6.38 8.27
C GLU A 197 -13.58 -6.59 7.90
N ASP A 198 -13.00 -7.73 8.30
CA ASP A 198 -11.66 -8.11 7.91
C ASP A 198 -11.62 -8.57 6.45
N GLY A 199 -10.56 -8.19 5.74
CA GLY A 199 -10.30 -8.73 4.41
C GLY A 199 -9.92 -10.22 4.43
N PRO A 200 -9.69 -10.81 3.26
CA PRO A 200 -9.53 -12.25 3.09
C PRO A 200 -8.12 -12.75 3.46
N VAL A 201 -7.70 -12.56 4.73
CA VAL A 201 -6.36 -12.87 5.25
C VAL A 201 -5.93 -14.31 4.96
N TYR A 202 -6.82 -15.29 5.14
CA TYR A 202 -6.48 -16.68 4.89
C TYR A 202 -6.29 -16.99 3.40
N GLN A 203 -7.06 -16.36 2.52
CA GLN A 203 -6.93 -16.53 1.07
C GLN A 203 -5.68 -15.83 0.55
N LEU A 204 -5.35 -14.64 1.06
CA LEU A 204 -4.08 -13.97 0.78
C LEU A 204 -2.91 -14.86 1.21
N ARG A 205 -2.92 -15.38 2.44
CA ARG A 205 -1.85 -16.26 2.94
C ARG A 205 -1.80 -17.59 2.18
N ARG A 206 -2.94 -18.09 1.69
CA ARG A 206 -3.00 -19.27 0.79
C ARG A 206 -2.35 -18.96 -0.55
N TRP A 207 -2.65 -17.82 -1.16
CA TRP A 207 -1.97 -17.31 -2.36
C TRP A 207 -0.48 -17.16 -2.13
N TYR A 208 -0.06 -16.55 -1.02
CA TYR A 208 1.35 -16.29 -0.70
C TYR A 208 2.15 -17.58 -0.48
N LYS A 209 1.51 -18.64 0.01
CA LYS A 209 2.14 -19.94 0.23
C LYS A 209 2.74 -20.54 -1.04
N GLN A 210 2.25 -20.17 -2.23
CA GLN A 210 2.78 -20.68 -3.50
C GLN A 210 4.27 -20.37 -3.70
N PHE A 211 4.79 -19.32 -3.07
CA PHE A 211 6.20 -18.91 -3.17
C PHE A 211 7.12 -19.64 -2.18
N TYR A 212 6.56 -20.51 -1.34
CA TYR A 212 7.25 -21.23 -0.27
C TYR A 212 7.08 -22.75 -0.37
N VAL A 213 6.63 -23.23 -1.54
CA VAL A 213 6.56 -24.64 -1.90
C VAL A 213 7.25 -24.83 -3.25
N ASP A 214 7.66 -26.05 -3.55
CA ASP A 214 8.18 -26.39 -4.88
C ASP A 214 7.10 -26.12 -5.94
N VAL A 215 7.49 -25.71 -7.15
CA VAL A 215 6.54 -25.32 -8.22
C VAL A 215 5.57 -26.45 -8.60
N GLU A 216 6.00 -27.70 -8.44
CA GLU A 216 5.19 -28.89 -8.67
C GLU A 216 4.10 -29.10 -7.60
N ASP A 217 4.27 -28.51 -6.42
CA ASP A 217 3.36 -28.61 -5.28
C ASP A 217 2.39 -27.41 -5.18
N VAL A 218 2.46 -26.46 -6.11
CA VAL A 218 1.51 -25.34 -6.20
C VAL A 218 0.14 -25.89 -6.57
N THR A 219 -0.85 -25.64 -5.72
CA THR A 219 -2.22 -26.11 -5.91
C THR A 219 -3.11 -25.07 -6.58
N GLU A 220 -4.19 -25.53 -7.21
CA GLU A 220 -5.16 -24.65 -7.91
C GLU A 220 -5.71 -23.57 -6.98
N ASP A 221 -6.04 -23.88 -5.73
CA ASP A 221 -6.59 -22.92 -4.77
C ASP A 221 -5.57 -21.86 -4.28
N MET A 222 -4.28 -21.98 -4.62
CA MET A 222 -3.30 -20.91 -4.39
C MET A 222 -3.26 -19.89 -5.55
N THR A 223 -3.69 -20.29 -6.75
CA THR A 223 -3.50 -19.52 -8.00
C THR A 223 -4.81 -19.18 -8.72
N ALA A 224 -5.90 -19.88 -8.41
CA ALA A 224 -7.22 -19.61 -8.94
C ALA A 224 -7.65 -18.18 -8.57
N ARG A 225 -8.33 -17.53 -9.52
CA ARG A 225 -8.88 -16.20 -9.31
C ARG A 225 -9.82 -16.19 -8.10
N PHE A 226 -9.47 -15.38 -7.11
CA PHE A 226 -10.27 -15.11 -5.93
C PHE A 226 -10.54 -13.61 -5.87
N GLU A 227 -11.80 -13.23 -5.63
CA GLU A 227 -12.20 -11.83 -5.45
C GLU A 227 -12.99 -11.68 -4.16
N PHE A 228 -12.75 -10.59 -3.44
CA PHE A 228 -13.49 -10.25 -2.24
C PHE A 228 -13.60 -8.73 -2.12
N GLU A 229 -14.82 -8.24 -1.96
CA GLU A 229 -15.11 -6.82 -1.76
C GLU A 229 -15.72 -6.64 -0.37
N ILE A 230 -15.19 -5.69 0.39
CA ILE A 230 -15.68 -5.37 1.72
C ILE A 230 -16.74 -4.28 1.56
N ASP A 231 -17.91 -4.50 2.16
CA ASP A 231 -18.90 -3.44 2.36
C ASP A 231 -18.41 -2.52 3.49
N THR A 232 -17.87 -1.36 3.14
CA THR A 232 -17.26 -0.46 4.14
C THR A 232 -18.27 0.45 4.83
N ASP A 233 -19.57 0.40 4.48
CA ASP A 233 -20.59 1.35 4.95
C ASP A 233 -20.66 1.42 6.49
N ARG A 234 -20.64 0.26 7.15
CA ARG A 234 -20.72 0.18 8.61
C ARG A 234 -19.48 0.76 9.30
N ALA A 235 -18.30 0.39 8.79
CA ALA A 235 -17.02 0.83 9.35
C ALA A 235 -16.86 2.35 9.18
N VAL A 236 -17.10 2.83 7.95
CA VAL A 236 -17.06 4.24 7.58
C VAL A 236 -18.02 5.08 8.41
N LYS A 237 -19.27 4.64 8.58
CA LYS A 237 -20.22 5.36 9.45
C LYS A 237 -19.71 5.49 10.88
N SER A 238 -19.16 4.41 11.45
CA SER A 238 -18.63 4.42 12.82
C SER A 238 -17.44 5.38 12.96
N TRP A 239 -16.55 5.40 11.97
CA TRP A 239 -15.41 6.29 11.94
C TRP A 239 -15.79 7.76 11.70
N GLU A 240 -16.83 8.04 10.90
CA GLU A 240 -17.34 9.40 10.73
C GLU A 240 -17.93 9.96 12.03
N GLU A 241 -18.63 9.12 12.80
CA GLU A 241 -19.12 9.49 14.14
C GLU A 241 -17.94 9.81 15.08
N GLU A 242 -16.87 8.99 15.07
CA GLU A 242 -15.65 9.22 15.85
C GLU A 242 -14.95 10.54 15.48
N VAL A 243 -14.72 10.79 14.19
CA VAL A 243 -14.07 12.02 13.70
C VAL A 243 -14.94 13.25 14.01
N ALA A 244 -16.26 13.14 13.87
CA ALA A 244 -17.17 14.24 14.23
C ALA A 244 -17.11 14.57 15.74
N GLU A 245 -17.01 13.56 16.61
CA GLU A 245 -16.82 13.76 18.05
C GLU A 245 -15.46 14.43 18.36
N ASN A 246 -14.38 14.02 17.70
CA ASN A 246 -13.06 14.63 17.84
C ASN A 246 -13.10 16.13 17.50
N VAL A 247 -13.67 16.48 16.35
CA VAL A 247 -13.82 17.87 15.90
C VAL A 247 -14.70 18.67 16.87
N ALA A 248 -15.81 18.10 17.36
CA ALA A 248 -16.68 18.74 18.33
C ALA A 248 -15.97 19.00 19.68
N ASN A 249 -15.02 18.15 20.06
CA ASN A 249 -14.17 18.30 21.24
C ASN A 249 -12.98 19.25 21.03
N GLY A 250 -12.89 19.90 19.87
CA GLY A 250 -11.88 20.92 19.57
C GLY A 250 -10.55 20.37 19.07
N VAL A 251 -10.49 19.11 18.63
CA VAL A 251 -9.34 18.58 17.89
C VAL A 251 -9.26 19.35 16.57
N THR A 252 -8.20 20.14 16.40
CA THR A 252 -7.84 20.75 15.13
C THR A 252 -6.88 19.83 14.38
N PRO A 253 -6.89 19.78 13.04
CA PRO A 253 -5.92 19.01 12.27
C PRO A 253 -4.50 19.34 12.72
N VAL A 254 -3.86 18.38 13.38
CA VAL A 254 -2.43 18.47 13.68
C VAL A 254 -1.70 17.98 12.44
N GLN A 255 -0.72 18.75 11.98
CA GLN A 255 0.19 18.30 10.94
C GLN A 255 1.04 17.18 11.53
N VAL A 256 0.97 15.99 10.93
CA VAL A 256 1.84 14.89 11.33
C VAL A 256 3.19 15.17 10.70
N ASP A 257 4.16 15.60 11.52
CA ASP A 257 5.55 15.79 11.09
C ASP A 257 6.30 14.44 11.21
N ALA A 258 7.18 14.14 10.24
CA ALA A 258 8.12 13.02 10.28
C ALA A 258 9.30 13.27 11.23
#